data_AF-A0A0C9YTP9-F1
#
_entry.id   AF-A0A0C9YTP9-F1
#
_cell.length_a   1.000
_cell.length_b   1.000
_cell.length_c   1.000
_cell.angle_alpha   90.00
_cell.angle_beta   90.00
_cell.angle_gamma   90.00
#
_symmetry.space_group_name_H-M   'P 1'
#
loop_
_entity.id
_entity.type
_entity.pdbx_description
1 polymer ?
#
loop_
_entity_poly.entity_id
_entity_poly.type
_entity_poly.pdbx_seq_one_letter_code
_entity_poly.pdbx_strand_id
1 'polypeptide(L)'
;QFLPVIVTIFNVFAIFLTAFRLGFRFYIRRLWWDDFWAALTSCCALVPLTSLQSGLAPQSRTTHIISWWLAVLSYTCAVWFARLSIISSFIRIVPPSHSHTAALAAASLFVVMWLFMMLAKVTPCAMEKSWYNLPFIQCPIPEWVAISEVITDSLADIILVCLPLRLLWRLRVPSDQRAMILAVFSSSIL
;
A
#
# COMPACT_ATOMS: atom_id res chain seq x y z
N GLN A 1 -22.28 -17.49 -4.50
CA GLN A 1 -21.24 -17.90 -5.47
C GLN A 1 -20.72 -16.76 -6.37
N PHE A 2 -21.43 -15.63 -6.55
CA PHE A 2 -20.96 -14.53 -7.43
C PHE A 2 -19.91 -13.58 -6.81
N LEU A 3 -19.95 -13.36 -5.50
CA LEU A 3 -18.98 -12.55 -4.76
C LEU A 3 -17.50 -12.92 -5.00
N PRO A 4 -17.07 -14.20 -4.92
CA PRO A 4 -15.67 -14.54 -5.12
C PRO A 4 -15.18 -14.22 -6.54
N VAL A 5 -16.02 -14.42 -7.56
CA VAL A 5 -15.69 -14.16 -8.97
C VAL A 5 -15.49 -12.67 -9.21
N ILE A 6 -16.37 -11.84 -8.65
CA ILE A 6 -16.24 -10.37 -8.74
C ILE A 6 -14.95 -9.92 -8.05
N VAL A 7 -14.64 -10.45 -6.85
CA VAL A 7 -13.41 -10.13 -6.13
C VAL A 7 -12.16 -10.58 -6.90
N THR A 8 -12.20 -11.73 -7.59
CA THR A 8 -11.08 -12.16 -8.45
C THR A 8 -10.92 -11.24 -9.64
N ILE A 9 -12.00 -10.88 -10.31
CA ILE A 9 -11.97 -10.01 -11.50
C ILE A 9 -11.41 -8.65 -11.11
N PHE A 10 -11.91 -8.05 -10.02
CA PHE A 10 -11.39 -6.77 -9.53
C PHE A 10 -9.93 -6.86 -9.09
N ASN A 11 -9.50 -7.96 -8.46
CA ASN A 11 -8.09 -8.15 -8.09
C ASN A 11 -7.20 -8.33 -9.34
N VAL A 12 -7.62 -9.15 -10.31
CA VAL A 12 -6.88 -9.34 -11.57
C VAL A 12 -6.81 -8.03 -12.34
N PHE A 13 -7.89 -7.26 -12.37
CA PHE A 13 -7.92 -5.95 -13.00
C PHE A 13 -7.04 -4.95 -12.25
N ALA A 14 -7.06 -4.96 -10.91
CA ALA A 14 -6.19 -4.14 -10.08
C ALA A 14 -4.71 -4.49 -10.28
N ILE A 15 -4.37 -5.80 -10.32
CA ILE A 15 -3.02 -6.32 -10.62
C ILE A 15 -2.59 -5.93 -12.03
N PHE A 16 -3.49 -6.03 -13.00
CA PHE A 16 -3.22 -5.66 -14.39
C PHE A 16 -3.01 -4.14 -14.51
N LEU A 17 -3.82 -3.32 -13.85
CA LEU A 17 -3.65 -1.87 -13.81
C LEU A 17 -2.37 -1.47 -13.06
N THR A 18 -2.00 -2.17 -11.99
CA THR A 18 -0.72 -1.93 -11.30
C THR A 18 0.47 -2.35 -12.16
N ALA A 19 0.41 -3.51 -12.80
CA ALA A 19 1.45 -3.99 -13.72
C ALA A 19 1.58 -3.09 -14.96
N PHE A 20 0.46 -2.59 -15.49
CA PHE A 20 0.45 -1.65 -16.61
C PHE A 20 1.02 -0.29 -16.20
N ARG A 21 0.66 0.21 -15.01
CA ARG A 21 1.28 1.42 -14.43
C ARG A 21 2.78 1.23 -14.17
N LEU A 22 3.19 0.03 -13.73
CA LEU A 22 4.59 -0.32 -13.53
C LEU A 22 5.35 -0.38 -14.86
N GLY A 23 4.78 -1.05 -15.87
CA GLY A 23 5.35 -1.15 -17.22
C GLY A 23 5.45 0.20 -17.92
N PHE A 24 4.48 1.09 -17.70
CA PHE A 24 4.53 2.47 -18.20
C PHE A 24 5.65 3.28 -17.53
N ARG A 25 5.90 3.06 -16.23
CA ARG A 25 7.07 3.63 -15.52
C ARG A 25 8.39 2.98 -15.96
N PHE A 26 8.40 1.67 -16.25
CA PHE A 26 9.55 0.92 -16.75
C PHE A 26 9.98 1.42 -18.14
N TYR A 27 9.00 1.76 -18.99
CA TYR A 27 9.23 2.36 -20.30
C TYR A 27 9.92 3.73 -20.24
N ILE A 28 9.77 4.47 -19.13
CA ILE A 28 10.39 5.78 -18.89
C ILE A 28 11.85 5.69 -18.38
N ARG A 29 12.43 4.47 -18.24
CA ARG A 29 13.87 4.21 -18.02
C ARG A 29 14.56 5.05 -16.92
N ARG A 30 14.02 5.05 -15.70
CA ARG A 30 14.82 5.44 -14.51
C ARG A 30 14.71 4.39 -13.39
N LEU A 31 15.26 3.22 -13.66
CA LEU A 31 15.39 2.09 -12.72
C LEU A 31 16.35 2.45 -11.59
N TRP A 32 15.80 2.62 -10.39
CA TRP A 32 16.51 2.70 -9.11
C TRP A 32 15.79 1.77 -8.12
N TRP A 33 16.30 1.67 -6.88
CA TRP A 33 15.85 0.77 -5.79
C TRP A 33 14.31 0.59 -5.61
N ASP A 34 13.49 1.49 -6.14
CA ASP A 34 12.02 1.39 -6.27
C ASP A 34 11.51 0.11 -6.96
N ASP A 35 12.19 -0.40 -8.01
CA ASP A 35 11.71 -1.55 -8.79
C ASP A 35 11.79 -2.90 -8.03
N PHE A 36 12.67 -2.99 -7.04
CA PHE A 36 12.77 -4.17 -6.16
C PHE A 36 11.51 -4.32 -5.29
N TRP A 37 11.02 -3.22 -4.73
CA TRP A 37 9.82 -3.20 -3.90
C TRP A 37 8.56 -3.46 -4.73
N ALA A 38 8.52 -2.99 -5.98
CA ALA A 38 7.40 -3.22 -6.89
C ALA A 38 7.34 -4.67 -7.41
N ALA A 39 8.49 -5.31 -7.66
CA ALA A 39 8.57 -6.73 -7.98
C ALA A 39 8.15 -7.59 -6.77
N LEU A 40 8.58 -7.21 -5.56
CA LEU A 40 8.16 -7.86 -4.31
C LEU A 40 6.64 -7.73 -4.09
N THR A 41 6.07 -6.55 -4.36
CA THR A 41 4.62 -6.30 -4.29
C THR A 41 3.84 -7.15 -5.29
N SER A 42 4.33 -7.27 -6.53
CA SER A 42 3.72 -8.10 -7.57
C SER A 42 3.78 -9.59 -7.24
N CYS A 43 4.86 -10.06 -6.60
CA CYS A 43 4.98 -11.44 -6.14
C CYS A 43 4.01 -11.73 -4.98
N CYS A 44 3.86 -10.79 -4.05
CA CYS A 44 2.93 -10.88 -2.93
C CYS A 44 1.45 -10.83 -3.37
N ALA A 45 1.12 -10.11 -4.45
CA ALA A 45 -0.22 -10.00 -5.01
C ALA A 45 -0.73 -11.28 -5.74
N LEU A 46 0.15 -12.27 -5.98
CA LEU A 46 -0.26 -13.57 -6.53
C LEU A 46 -0.89 -14.48 -5.47
N VAL A 47 -0.64 -14.22 -4.18
CA VAL A 47 -1.11 -15.08 -3.09
C VAL A 47 -2.64 -15.06 -2.91
N PRO A 48 -3.34 -13.91 -3.00
CA PRO A 48 -4.80 -13.84 -2.92
C PRO A 48 -5.53 -14.73 -3.94
N LEU A 49 -4.96 -14.96 -5.13
CA LEU A 49 -5.54 -15.83 -6.17
C LEU A 49 -5.58 -17.30 -5.72
N THR A 50 -4.57 -17.75 -4.97
CA THR A 50 -4.50 -19.13 -4.47
C THR A 50 -5.49 -19.42 -3.32
N SER A 51 -5.88 -18.40 -2.57
CA SER A 51 -6.90 -18.45 -1.49
C SER A 51 -8.34 -18.56 -1.97
N LEU A 52 -8.60 -18.28 -3.25
CA LEU A 52 -9.93 -18.39 -3.82
C LEU A 52 -10.14 -19.76 -4.49
N GLN A 53 -9.08 -20.28 -5.11
CA GLN A 53 -9.05 -21.62 -5.71
C GLN A 53 -9.07 -22.74 -4.65
N SER A 54 -8.63 -22.44 -3.43
CA SER A 54 -8.59 -23.35 -2.28
C SER A 54 -9.93 -23.71 -1.68
N GLY A 55 -10.98 -22.90 -1.88
CA GLY A 55 -12.33 -23.25 -1.40
C GLY A 55 -12.96 -24.44 -2.14
N LEU A 56 -12.35 -24.88 -3.24
CA LEU A 56 -12.82 -25.98 -4.10
C LEU A 56 -12.03 -27.28 -3.89
N ALA A 57 -10.93 -27.28 -3.14
CA ALA A 57 -10.11 -28.46 -2.85
C ALA A 57 -9.98 -28.67 -1.34
N PRO A 58 -9.94 -29.91 -0.82
CA PRO A 58 -9.69 -30.14 0.60
C PRO A 58 -8.29 -29.64 0.94
N GLN A 59 -8.21 -28.43 1.50
CA GLN A 59 -6.95 -27.79 1.78
C GLN A 59 -6.50 -28.04 3.22
N SER A 60 -5.20 -28.31 3.35
CA SER A 60 -4.54 -28.43 4.65
C SER A 60 -4.73 -27.15 5.46
N ARG A 61 -5.03 -27.29 6.76
CA ARG A 61 -5.13 -26.18 7.71
C ARG A 61 -3.90 -25.27 7.66
N THR A 62 -2.72 -25.84 7.44
CA THR A 62 -1.46 -25.12 7.31
C THR A 62 -1.47 -24.16 6.11
N THR A 63 -2.10 -24.54 5.00
CA THR A 63 -2.20 -23.71 3.79
C THR A 63 -3.06 -22.47 4.03
N HIS A 64 -4.17 -22.61 4.75
CA HIS A 64 -5.02 -21.47 5.12
C HIS A 64 -4.31 -20.48 6.05
N ILE A 65 -3.54 -20.97 7.03
CA ILE A 65 -2.76 -20.12 7.93
C ILE A 65 -1.72 -19.30 7.15
N ILE A 66 -0.97 -19.95 6.25
CA ILE A 66 0.04 -19.30 5.41
C ILE A 66 -0.61 -18.27 4.49
N SER A 67 -1.73 -18.61 3.87
CA SER A 67 -2.47 -17.71 2.99
C SER A 67 -2.98 -16.47 3.72
N TRP A 68 -3.51 -16.62 4.95
CA TRP A 68 -3.96 -15.50 5.78
C TRP A 68 -2.80 -14.55 6.12
N TRP A 69 -1.66 -15.09 6.57
CA TRP A 69 -0.45 -14.29 6.86
C TRP A 69 0.02 -13.52 5.63
N LEU A 70 0.11 -14.19 4.49
CA LEU A 70 0.54 -13.57 3.24
C LEU A 70 -0.45 -12.48 2.80
N ALA A 71 -1.76 -12.69 2.93
CA ALA A 71 -2.77 -11.68 2.59
C ALA A 71 -2.63 -10.42 3.45
N VAL A 72 -2.51 -10.56 4.78
CA VAL A 72 -2.39 -9.42 5.69
C VAL A 72 -1.11 -8.62 5.48
N LEU A 73 0.03 -9.33 5.32
CA LEU A 73 1.33 -8.69 5.12
C LEU A 73 1.42 -8.04 3.73
N SER A 74 0.96 -8.74 2.69
CA SER A 74 0.98 -8.21 1.31
C SER A 74 0.12 -6.97 1.16
N TYR A 75 -1.10 -6.97 1.71
CA TYR A 75 -1.99 -5.82 1.69
C TYR A 75 -1.35 -4.61 2.38
N THR A 76 -0.81 -4.81 3.58
CA THR A 76 -0.16 -3.73 4.34
C THR A 76 1.05 -3.19 3.57
N CYS A 77 1.93 -4.05 3.05
CA CYS A 77 3.06 -3.62 2.23
C CYS A 77 2.63 -2.86 0.97
N ALA A 78 1.62 -3.35 0.24
CA ALA A 78 1.15 -2.73 -0.99
C ALA A 78 0.67 -1.29 -0.78
N VAL A 79 -0.15 -1.05 0.26
CA VAL A 79 -0.67 0.27 0.59
C VAL A 79 0.46 1.24 0.95
N TRP A 80 1.36 0.82 1.83
CA TRP A 80 2.46 1.69 2.29
C TRP A 80 3.51 1.95 1.21
N PHE A 81 3.82 0.97 0.36
CA PHE A 81 4.74 1.14 -0.76
C PHE A 81 4.16 2.06 -1.85
N ALA A 82 2.86 2.01 -2.10
CA ALA A 82 2.20 2.96 -3.00
C ALA A 82 2.41 4.41 -2.53
N ARG A 83 2.19 4.68 -1.24
CA ARG A 83 2.42 6.01 -0.63
C ARG A 83 3.89 6.43 -0.71
N LEU A 84 4.82 5.53 -0.41
CA LEU A 84 6.26 5.78 -0.52
C LEU A 84 6.70 6.10 -1.96
N SER A 85 6.10 5.45 -2.95
CA SER A 85 6.39 5.73 -4.35
C SER A 85 5.89 7.13 -4.79
N ILE A 86 4.75 7.57 -4.27
CA ILE A 86 4.22 8.92 -4.55
C ILE A 86 5.16 9.98 -3.96
N ILE A 87 5.56 9.84 -2.70
CA ILE A 87 6.44 10.83 -2.06
C ILE A 87 7.85 10.83 -2.65
N SER A 88 8.39 9.66 -3.04
CA SER A 88 9.65 9.56 -3.77
C SER A 88 9.60 10.30 -5.12
N SER A 89 8.49 10.14 -5.85
CA SER A 89 8.24 10.87 -7.09
C SER A 89 8.18 12.39 -6.86
N PHE A 90 7.56 12.83 -5.76
CA PHE A 90 7.51 14.23 -5.39
C PHE A 90 8.90 14.79 -5.05
N ILE A 91 9.69 14.10 -4.23
CA ILE A 91 11.07 14.49 -3.88
C ILE A 91 11.92 14.72 -5.13
N ARG A 92 11.77 13.86 -6.14
CA ARG A 92 12.52 13.95 -7.40
C ARG A 92 12.15 15.18 -8.26
N ILE A 93 10.91 15.65 -8.19
CA ILE A 93 10.42 16.78 -8.98
C ILE A 93 10.75 18.12 -8.32
N VAL A 94 10.76 18.16 -6.98
CA VAL A 94 10.93 19.41 -6.23
C VAL A 94 12.39 19.81 -6.16
N PRO A 95 12.74 21.08 -6.48
CA PRO A 95 14.11 21.56 -6.36
C PRO A 95 14.58 21.58 -4.89
N PRO A 96 15.91 21.47 -4.65
CA PRO A 96 16.47 21.42 -3.29
C PRO A 96 16.15 22.72 -2.53
N SER A 97 15.12 22.63 -1.71
CA SER A 97 14.52 23.73 -0.93
C SER A 97 13.96 23.16 0.38
N HIS A 98 13.44 24.00 1.27
CA HIS A 98 12.83 23.49 2.52
C HIS A 98 11.69 22.48 2.28
N SER A 99 10.99 22.54 1.14
CA SER A 99 9.97 21.55 0.76
C SER A 99 10.57 20.18 0.44
N HIS A 100 11.80 20.14 -0.08
CA HIS A 100 12.54 18.90 -0.34
C HIS A 100 12.94 18.21 0.98
N THR A 101 13.45 18.97 1.96
CA THR A 101 13.75 18.44 3.29
C THR A 101 12.50 17.95 4.01
N ALA A 102 11.38 18.67 3.90
CA ALA A 102 10.10 18.24 4.46
C ALA A 102 9.58 16.95 3.82
N ALA A 103 9.73 16.80 2.49
CA ALA A 103 9.33 15.58 1.79
C ALA A 103 10.21 14.38 2.17
N LEU A 104 11.53 14.56 2.32
CA LEU A 104 12.42 13.52 2.84
C LEU A 104 12.06 13.11 4.28
N ALA A 105 11.76 14.08 5.14
CA ALA A 105 11.32 13.79 6.51
C ALA A 105 9.97 13.07 6.56
N ALA A 106 9.04 13.39 5.66
CA ALA A 106 7.78 12.68 5.53
C ALA A 106 7.97 11.26 4.96
N ALA A 107 8.92 11.05 4.05
CA ALA A 107 9.24 9.72 3.54
C ALA A 107 9.83 8.82 4.64
N SER A 108 10.75 9.34 5.46
CA SER A 108 11.27 8.59 6.61
C SER A 108 10.18 8.28 7.64
N LEU A 109 9.28 9.25 7.90
CA LEU A 109 8.12 9.03 8.76
C LEU A 109 7.22 7.90 8.24
N PHE A 110 6.95 7.84 6.93
CA PHE A 110 6.13 6.78 6.34
C PHE A 110 6.74 5.39 6.50
N VAL A 111 8.07 5.26 6.37
CA VAL A 111 8.76 3.99 6.63
C VAL A 111 8.60 3.56 8.09
N VAL A 112 8.73 4.50 9.03
CA VAL A 112 8.56 4.22 10.47
C VAL A 112 7.12 3.80 10.77
N MET A 113 6.13 4.51 10.23
CA MET A 113 4.71 4.18 10.39
C MET A 113 4.37 2.81 9.80
N TRP A 114 4.92 2.47 8.63
CA TRP A 114 4.78 1.15 8.02
C TRP A 114 5.35 0.04 8.90
N LEU A 115 6.59 0.18 9.38
CA LEU A 115 7.22 -0.80 10.27
C LEU A 115 6.42 -0.98 11.57
N PHE A 116 5.96 0.13 12.14
CA PHE A 116 5.09 0.10 13.32
C PHE A 116 3.82 -0.70 13.06
N MET A 117 3.11 -0.43 11.95
CA MET A 117 1.88 -1.15 11.60
C MET A 117 2.11 -2.63 11.34
N MET A 118 3.21 -2.98 10.68
CA MET A 118 3.61 -4.37 10.46
C MET A 118 3.81 -5.09 11.79
N LEU A 119 4.58 -4.50 12.71
CA LEU A 119 4.83 -5.06 14.04
C LEU A 119 3.55 -5.15 14.87
N ALA A 120 2.72 -4.10 14.84
CA ALA A 120 1.47 -4.03 15.58
C ALA A 120 0.47 -5.12 15.15
N LYS A 121 0.46 -5.51 13.87
CA LYS A 121 -0.35 -6.63 13.37
C LYS A 121 0.29 -8.00 13.63
N VAL A 122 1.61 -8.13 13.44
CA VAL A 122 2.32 -9.41 13.56
C VAL A 122 2.44 -9.87 15.01
N THR A 123 2.76 -8.96 15.94
CA THR A 123 3.06 -9.32 17.34
C THR A 123 1.92 -10.02 18.07
N PRO A 124 0.67 -9.51 18.12
CA PRO A 124 -0.41 -10.21 18.80
C PRO A 124 -0.71 -11.57 18.16
N CYS A 125 -0.67 -11.65 16.83
CA CYS A 125 -0.99 -12.86 16.07
C CYS A 125 0.11 -13.93 16.12
N ALA A 126 1.36 -13.54 16.33
CA ALA A 126 2.49 -14.46 16.46
C ALA A 126 2.61 -15.02 17.89
N MET A 127 2.29 -14.21 18.90
CA MET A 127 2.35 -14.60 20.32
C MET A 127 1.20 -15.52 20.69
N GLU A 128 -0.02 -15.18 20.28
CA GLU A 128 -1.22 -15.95 20.57
C GLU A 128 -1.58 -16.82 19.36
N LYS A 129 -1.36 -18.14 19.44
CA LYS A 129 -1.63 -19.09 18.34
C LYS A 129 -2.97 -19.82 18.47
N SER A 130 -3.79 -19.48 19.47
CA SER A 130 -5.11 -20.09 19.67
C SER A 130 -6.02 -19.99 18.45
N TRP A 131 -5.85 -18.96 17.61
CA TRP A 131 -6.61 -18.78 16.37
C TRP A 131 -6.30 -19.80 15.27
N TYR A 132 -5.22 -20.60 15.39
CA TYR A 132 -4.92 -21.67 14.42
C TYR A 132 -5.93 -22.83 14.50
N ASN A 133 -6.64 -22.96 15.62
CA ASN A 133 -7.57 -24.06 15.86
C ASN A 133 -9.04 -23.66 15.65
N LEU A 134 -9.31 -22.39 15.35
CA LEU A 134 -10.65 -21.90 15.08
C LEU A 134 -11.20 -22.49 13.77
N PRO A 135 -12.53 -22.70 13.67
CA PRO A 135 -13.17 -23.13 12.43
C PRO A 135 -12.99 -22.10 11.30
N PHE A 136 -12.82 -20.82 11.67
CA PHE A 136 -12.45 -19.74 10.78
C PHE A 136 -11.06 -19.24 11.17
N ILE A 137 -10.08 -19.44 10.27
CA ILE A 137 -8.68 -19.06 10.50
C ILE A 137 -8.55 -17.55 10.29
N GLN A 138 -8.75 -16.80 11.37
CA GLN A 138 -8.61 -15.35 11.41
C GLN A 138 -8.05 -14.95 12.77
N CYS A 139 -6.90 -14.29 12.79
CA CYS A 139 -6.36 -13.73 14.02
C CYS A 139 -7.26 -12.59 14.52
N PRO A 140 -7.61 -12.57 15.82
CA PRO A 140 -8.27 -11.42 16.43
C PRO A 140 -7.27 -10.28 16.57
N ILE A 141 -7.27 -9.35 15.60
CA ILE A 141 -6.49 -8.12 15.68
C ILE A 141 -7.13 -7.25 16.78
N PRO A 142 -6.35 -6.77 17.77
CA PRO A 142 -6.91 -5.97 18.85
C PRO A 142 -7.38 -4.60 18.33
N GLU A 143 -8.44 -4.07 18.94
CA GLU A 143 -9.12 -2.85 18.49
C GLU A 143 -8.17 -1.64 18.38
N TRP A 144 -7.21 -1.52 19.29
CA TRP A 144 -6.23 -0.43 19.27
C TRP A 144 -5.36 -0.43 18.00
N VAL A 145 -5.08 -1.59 17.40
CA VAL A 145 -4.34 -1.69 16.13
C VAL A 145 -5.19 -1.15 15.00
N ALA A 146 -6.47 -1.53 14.93
CA ALA A 146 -7.39 -1.04 13.91
C ALA A 146 -7.57 0.48 14.00
N ILE A 147 -7.73 1.03 15.20
CA ILE A 147 -7.80 2.48 15.42
C ILE A 147 -6.50 3.15 14.96
N SER A 148 -5.36 2.59 15.33
CA SER A 148 -4.06 3.15 14.95
C SER A 148 -3.85 3.16 13.44
N GLU A 149 -4.28 2.09 12.73
CA GLU A 149 -4.21 1.96 11.28
C GLU A 149 -4.97 3.09 10.58
N VAL A 150 -6.23 3.31 10.97
CA VAL A 150 -7.07 4.39 10.41
C VAL A 150 -6.44 5.77 10.63
N ILE A 151 -5.90 6.02 11.83
CA ILE A 151 -5.24 7.28 12.15
C ILE A 151 -3.99 7.46 11.28
N THR A 152 -3.13 6.43 11.17
CA THR A 152 -1.92 6.51 10.37
C THR A 152 -2.19 6.69 8.89
N ASP A 153 -3.22 6.03 8.38
CA ASP A 153 -3.63 6.13 6.98
C ASP A 153 -4.13 7.54 6.67
N SER A 154 -5.02 8.05 7.50
CA SER A 154 -5.54 9.42 7.38
C SER A 154 -4.40 10.46 7.45
N LEU A 155 -3.47 10.31 8.39
CA LEU A 155 -2.32 11.20 8.51
C LEU A 155 -1.41 11.16 7.27
N ALA A 156 -1.14 9.97 6.74
CA ALA A 156 -0.31 9.82 5.55
C ALA A 156 -0.95 10.48 4.33
N ASP A 157 -2.26 10.32 4.16
CA ASP A 157 -2.98 10.92 3.03
C ASP A 157 -3.06 12.45 3.16
N ILE A 158 -3.27 12.97 4.38
CA ILE A 158 -3.20 14.42 4.65
C ILE A 158 -1.81 14.97 4.30
N ILE A 159 -0.73 14.28 4.68
CA ILE A 159 0.64 14.71 4.37
C ILE A 159 0.87 14.74 2.86
N LEU A 160 0.43 13.69 2.15
CA LEU A 160 0.54 13.59 0.69
C LEU A 160 -0.22 14.70 -0.04
N VAL A 161 -1.36 15.15 0.48
CA VAL A 161 -2.12 16.28 -0.09
C VAL A 161 -1.50 17.62 0.31
N CYS A 162 -1.04 17.78 1.55
CA CYS A 162 -0.48 19.03 2.05
C CYS A 162 0.86 19.39 1.39
N LEU A 163 1.72 18.42 1.08
CA LEU A 163 3.03 18.64 0.45
C LEU A 163 2.95 19.42 -0.88
N PRO A 164 2.17 18.99 -1.89
CA PRO A 164 2.02 19.73 -3.14
C PRO A 164 1.29 21.06 -2.93
N LEU A 165 0.31 21.13 -2.02
CA LEU A 165 -0.40 22.38 -1.71
C LEU A 165 0.55 23.45 -1.13
N ARG A 166 1.43 23.07 -0.19
CA ARG A 166 2.45 23.98 0.38
C ARG A 166 3.42 24.47 -0.68
N LEU A 167 3.84 23.60 -1.60
CA LEU A 167 4.70 23.98 -2.71
C LEU A 167 4.02 25.01 -3.64
N LEU A 168 2.76 24.74 -4.01
CA LEU A 168 1.93 25.63 -4.83
C LEU A 168 1.69 26.99 -4.18
N TRP A 169 1.42 27.01 -2.87
CA TRP A 169 1.25 28.25 -2.11
C TRP A 169 2.53 29.07 -2.06
N ARG A 170 3.69 28.43 -1.94
CA ARG A 170 4.98 29.12 -1.88
C ARG A 170 5.43 29.67 -3.23
N LEU A 171 5.06 29.00 -4.31
CA LEU A 171 5.49 29.36 -5.67
C LEU A 171 4.58 30.39 -6.38
N ARG A 172 3.47 30.86 -5.77
CA ARG A 172 2.51 31.81 -6.42
C ARG A 172 2.19 31.42 -7.88
N VAL A 173 1.97 30.13 -8.13
CA VAL A 173 1.79 29.60 -9.50
C VAL A 173 0.35 29.89 -10.00
N PRO A 174 0.16 30.29 -11.27
CA PRO A 174 -1.16 30.51 -11.87
C PRO A 174 -2.08 29.28 -11.78
N SER A 175 -3.39 29.52 -11.76
CA SER A 175 -4.45 28.53 -11.48
C SER A 175 -4.46 27.28 -12.38
N ASP A 176 -3.94 27.35 -13.60
CA ASP A 176 -4.14 26.30 -14.61
C ASP A 176 -3.23 25.08 -14.40
N GLN A 177 -2.00 25.25 -13.89
CA GLN A 177 -1.15 24.12 -13.48
C GLN A 177 -1.60 23.47 -12.16
N ARG A 178 -2.39 24.19 -11.37
CA ARG A 178 -2.91 23.77 -10.06
C ARG A 178 -3.91 22.64 -10.21
N ALA A 179 -4.77 22.71 -11.23
CA ALA A 179 -5.78 21.71 -11.53
C ALA A 179 -5.18 20.38 -12.02
N MET A 180 -4.11 20.42 -12.82
CA MET A 180 -3.51 19.21 -13.38
C MET A 180 -2.83 18.35 -12.29
N ILE A 181 -2.11 18.96 -11.35
CA ILE A 181 -1.48 18.23 -10.24
C ILE A 181 -2.54 17.68 -9.28
N LEU A 182 -3.57 18.47 -8.97
CA LEU A 182 -4.71 18.01 -8.14
C LEU A 182 -5.48 16.86 -8.80
N ALA A 183 -5.67 16.88 -10.12
CA ALA A 183 -6.35 15.82 -10.87
C ALA A 183 -5.55 14.49 -10.88
N VAL A 184 -4.22 14.59 -11.01
CA VAL A 184 -3.34 13.40 -10.93
C VAL A 184 -3.33 12.82 -9.51
N PHE A 185 -3.36 13.67 -8.48
CA PHE A 185 -3.47 13.21 -7.09
C PHE A 185 -4.86 12.65 -6.76
N SER A 186 -5.95 13.27 -7.22
CA SER A 186 -7.31 12.78 -6.98
C SER A 186 -7.59 11.45 -7.67
N SER A 187 -7.01 11.21 -8.85
CA SER A 187 -7.11 9.91 -9.53
C SER A 187 -6.28 8.79 -8.89
N SER A 188 -5.41 9.11 -7.93
CA SER A 188 -4.63 8.12 -7.17
C SER A 188 -5.25 7.79 -5.81
N ILE A 189 -6.29 8.54 -5.39
CA ILE A 189 -7.08 8.31 -4.17
C ILE A 189 -8.19 7.28 -4.42
N LEU A 190 -8.58 7.06 -5.69
CA LEU A 190 -9.55 6.04 -6.12
C LEU A 190 -8.83 4.74 -6.53
#